data_AF-A0AAD3D1S5-F1
#
_entry.id   AF-A0AAD3D1S5-F1
#
_cell.length_a   1.000
_cell.length_b   1.000
_cell.length_c   1.000
_cell.angle_alpha   90.00
_cell.angle_beta   90.00
_cell.angle_gamma   90.00
#
_symmetry.space_group_name_H-M   'P 1'
#
loop_
_entity.id
_entity.type
_entity.pdbx_description
1 polymer ?
#
loop_
_entity_poly.entity_id
_entity_poly.type
_entity_poly.pdbx_seq_one_letter_code
_entity_poly.pdbx_strand_id
1 'polypeptide(L)'
;MLSVLYNIATIYNAFGDYDQALGTYTRVLAQEMKCLQDYTPRTVAVSDDTASSSTSRVRPIDAVNTLFKIFRVYKKKANAEMFQDGLKYLLQAISLCSKYKDEIPLEQYLQVHFALGDEYFLQGNITKAISIYKIPFSTFVLSTEHFDGFLEHINDLYEYRNSTKDILLKTAANAA
;
A
#
# COMPACT_ATOMS: atom_id res chain seq x y z
N MET A 1 -21.81 4.82 5.67
CA MET A 1 -21.58 3.84 6.75
C MET A 1 -20.16 3.27 6.71
N LEU A 2 -19.63 2.84 5.54
CA LEU A 2 -18.23 2.38 5.42
C LEU A 2 -17.19 3.42 5.89
N SER A 3 -17.35 4.69 5.51
CA SER A 3 -16.44 5.78 5.90
C SER A 3 -16.31 5.94 7.42
N VAL A 4 -17.40 5.74 8.18
CA VAL A 4 -17.38 5.79 9.64
C VAL A 4 -16.57 4.62 10.22
N LEU A 5 -16.78 3.40 9.71
CA LEU A 5 -16.00 2.22 10.14
C LEU A 5 -14.52 2.37 9.81
N TYR A 6 -14.20 2.90 8.62
CA TYR A 6 -12.83 3.19 8.22
C TYR A 6 -12.15 4.21 9.15
N ASN A 7 -12.88 5.27 9.53
CA ASN A 7 -12.37 6.26 10.47
C ASN A 7 -12.16 5.66 11.87
N ILE A 8 -13.10 4.85 12.35
CA ILE A 8 -12.97 4.12 13.63
C ILE A 8 -11.73 3.21 13.61
N ALA A 9 -11.52 2.45 12.53
CA ALA A 9 -10.32 1.62 12.38
C ALA A 9 -9.02 2.44 12.41
N THR A 10 -9.05 3.62 11.79
CA THR A 10 -7.93 4.57 11.79
C THR A 10 -7.64 5.09 13.19
N ILE A 11 -8.68 5.36 13.98
CA ILE A 11 -8.55 5.76 15.39
C ILE A 11 -7.92 4.61 16.19
N TYR A 12 -8.41 3.37 16.08
CA TYR A 12 -7.82 2.22 16.77
C TYR A 12 -6.33 2.04 16.44
N ASN A 13 -5.95 2.16 15.15
CA ASN A 13 -4.55 2.11 14.71
C ASN A 13 -3.70 3.23 15.32
N ALA A 14 -4.25 4.44 15.45
CA ALA A 14 -3.55 5.55 16.09
C ALA A 14 -3.33 5.32 17.59
N PHE A 15 -4.28 4.66 18.26
CA PHE A 15 -4.16 4.26 19.67
C PHE A 15 -3.27 3.02 19.89
N GLY A 16 -2.80 2.37 18.83
CA GLY A 16 -1.99 1.15 18.93
C GLY A 16 -2.81 -0.13 19.17
N ASP A 17 -4.14 -0.04 19.17
CA ASP A 17 -5.03 -1.21 19.24
C ASP A 17 -5.13 -1.85 17.84
N TYR A 18 -4.06 -2.57 17.49
CA TYR A 18 -3.91 -3.15 16.16
C TYR A 18 -4.92 -4.26 15.86
N ASP A 19 -5.39 -5.00 16.88
CA ASP A 19 -6.37 -6.06 16.71
C ASP A 19 -7.75 -5.50 16.35
N GLN A 20 -8.21 -4.47 17.07
CA GLN A 20 -9.46 -3.79 16.72
C GLN A 20 -9.36 -3.05 15.38
N ALA A 21 -8.20 -2.44 15.10
CA ALA A 21 -7.95 -1.80 13.81
C ALA A 21 -8.05 -2.79 12.65
N LEU A 22 -7.37 -3.94 12.73
CA LEU A 22 -7.41 -4.99 11.70
C LEU A 22 -8.83 -5.53 11.53
N GLY A 23 -9.49 -5.92 12.62
CA GLY A 23 -10.86 -6.43 12.56
C GLY A 23 -11.83 -5.45 11.91
N THR A 24 -11.68 -4.16 12.20
CA THR A 24 -12.53 -3.12 11.62
C THR A 24 -12.20 -2.85 10.15
N TYR A 25 -10.91 -2.73 9.79
CA TYR A 25 -10.50 -2.55 8.39
C TYR A 25 -10.90 -3.74 7.52
N THR A 26 -10.76 -4.98 7.99
CA THR A 26 -11.16 -6.17 7.22
C THR A 26 -12.67 -6.20 6.96
N ARG A 27 -13.50 -5.70 7.88
CA ARG A 27 -14.95 -5.55 7.65
C ARG A 27 -15.25 -4.51 6.57
N VAL A 28 -14.55 -3.37 6.60
CA VAL A 28 -14.64 -2.35 5.54
C VAL A 28 -14.24 -2.97 4.20
N LEU A 29 -13.09 -3.63 4.13
CA LEU A 29 -12.57 -4.28 2.93
C LEU A 29 -13.57 -5.29 2.34
N ALA A 30 -14.21 -6.11 3.17
CA ALA A 30 -15.18 -7.09 2.71
C ALA A 30 -16.38 -6.42 2.02
N GLN A 31 -16.84 -5.30 2.55
CA GLN A 31 -17.91 -4.51 1.93
C GLN A 31 -17.44 -3.84 0.64
N GLU A 32 -16.24 -3.27 0.64
CA GLU A 32 -15.64 -2.66 -0.56
C GLU A 32 -15.46 -3.67 -1.69
N MET A 33 -14.91 -4.84 -1.39
CA MET A 33 -14.71 -5.93 -2.35
C MET A 33 -16.03 -6.44 -2.92
N LYS A 34 -17.09 -6.52 -2.10
CA LYS A 34 -18.43 -6.87 -2.59
C LYS A 34 -18.96 -5.82 -3.58
N CYS A 35 -18.82 -4.54 -3.25
CA CYS A 35 -19.20 -3.46 -4.17
C CYS A 35 -18.37 -3.48 -5.47
N LEU A 36 -17.09 -3.88 -5.40
CA LEU A 36 -16.21 -4.01 -6.56
C LEU A 36 -16.56 -5.18 -7.49
N GLN A 37 -17.20 -6.24 -7.00
CA GLN A 37 -17.65 -7.34 -7.86
C GLN A 37 -18.75 -6.89 -8.83
N ASP A 38 -19.62 -5.99 -8.39
CA ASP A 38 -20.67 -5.38 -9.19
C ASP A 38 -20.19 -4.10 -9.91
N TYR A 39 -18.90 -3.76 -9.79
CA TYR A 39 -18.31 -2.58 -10.39
C TYR A 39 -17.92 -2.83 -11.85
N THR A 40 -18.68 -2.23 -12.76
CA THR A 40 -18.27 -2.07 -14.15
C THR A 40 -17.51 -0.74 -14.28
N PRO A 41 -16.24 -0.75 -14.73
CA PRO A 41 -15.53 0.46 -15.11
C PRO A 41 -16.40 1.27 -16.05
N ARG A 42 -16.70 2.52 -15.71
CA ARG A 42 -17.50 3.39 -16.57
C ARG A 42 -16.68 3.61 -17.84
N THR A 43 -17.10 3.03 -18.96
CA THR A 43 -16.60 3.40 -20.29
C THR A 43 -16.78 4.91 -20.41
N VAL A 44 -15.68 5.65 -20.43
CA VAL A 44 -15.67 7.11 -20.51
C VAL A 44 -16.14 7.50 -21.91
N ALA A 45 -17.45 7.66 -22.07
CA ALA A 45 -18.06 8.52 -23.07
C ALA A 45 -19.54 8.75 -22.72
N VAL A 46 -19.93 10.02 -22.67
CA VAL A 46 -21.32 10.54 -22.58
C VAL A 46 -21.95 10.42 -21.19
N SER A 47 -21.92 11.50 -20.40
CA SER A 47 -22.78 12.68 -20.52
C SER A 47 -22.62 13.57 -19.31
N ASP A 48 -22.47 14.86 -19.59
CA ASP A 48 -22.66 15.97 -18.67
C ASP A 48 -23.99 15.86 -17.87
N ASP A 49 -23.97 16.48 -16.69
CA ASP A 49 -25.12 17.11 -16.01
C ASP A 49 -26.16 16.27 -15.26
N THR A 50 -25.79 15.14 -14.64
CA THR A 50 -26.58 14.64 -13.48
C THR A 50 -25.72 14.36 -12.25
N ALA A 51 -25.09 15.43 -11.76
CA ALA A 51 -24.68 15.55 -10.37
C ALA A 51 -25.94 15.58 -9.46
N SER A 52 -26.48 14.42 -9.06
CA SER A 52 -27.34 14.27 -7.86
C SER A 52 -27.79 12.82 -7.56
N SER A 53 -26.94 11.81 -7.71
CA SER A 53 -27.19 10.54 -7.00
C SER A 53 -26.00 10.17 -6.12
N SER A 54 -26.06 10.70 -4.89
CA SER A 54 -25.26 10.36 -3.72
C SER A 54 -25.53 8.91 -3.26
N THR A 55 -25.30 7.95 -4.15
CA THR A 55 -25.10 6.56 -3.75
C THR A 55 -23.60 6.35 -3.73
N SER A 56 -23.02 6.27 -2.53
CA SER A 56 -21.58 6.09 -2.29
C SER A 56 -21.06 4.83 -2.98
N ARG A 57 -20.72 4.94 -4.26
CA ARG A 57 -20.10 3.86 -5.03
C ARG A 57 -18.66 3.75 -4.55
N VAL A 58 -18.32 2.65 -3.90
CA VAL A 58 -16.94 2.34 -3.53
C VAL A 58 -16.11 2.34 -4.81
N ARG A 59 -15.09 3.20 -4.86
CA ARG A 59 -14.18 3.25 -6.01
C ARG A 59 -13.04 2.25 -5.79
N PRO A 60 -12.40 1.74 -6.86
CA PRO A 60 -11.26 0.83 -6.72
C PRO A 60 -10.16 1.35 -5.78
N ILE A 61 -9.95 2.67 -5.76
CA ILE A 61 -8.99 3.34 -4.87
C ILE A 61 -9.29 3.15 -3.38
N ASP A 62 -10.57 3.07 -2.98
CA ASP A 62 -10.95 2.91 -1.58
C ASP A 62 -10.49 1.54 -1.06
N ALA A 63 -10.73 0.48 -1.86
CA ALA A 63 -10.27 -0.87 -1.57
C ALA A 63 -8.73 -0.96 -1.52
N VAL A 64 -8.03 -0.32 -2.45
CA VAL A 64 -6.57 -0.24 -2.46
C VAL A 64 -6.05 0.43 -1.18
N ASN A 65 -6.65 1.54 -0.77
CA ASN A 65 -6.28 2.27 0.43
C ASN A 65 -6.50 1.42 1.69
N THR A 66 -7.66 0.75 1.80
CA THR A 66 -7.95 -0.14 2.93
C THR A 66 -6.96 -1.30 3.00
N LEU A 67 -6.64 -1.95 1.88
CA LEU A 67 -5.61 -3.00 1.82
C LEU A 67 -4.24 -2.49 2.27
N PHE A 68 -3.85 -1.30 1.79
CA PHE A 68 -2.57 -0.71 2.15
C PHE A 68 -2.49 -0.34 3.64
N LYS A 69 -3.60 0.13 4.22
CA LYS A 69 -3.70 0.38 5.67
C LYS A 69 -3.58 -0.91 6.47
N ILE A 70 -4.25 -1.99 6.06
CA ILE A 70 -4.14 -3.30 6.71
C ILE A 70 -2.67 -3.75 6.71
N PHE A 71 -1.99 -3.69 5.56
CA PHE A 71 -0.56 -3.99 5.46
C PHE A 71 0.28 -3.15 6.44
N ARG A 72 0.04 -1.84 6.51
CA ARG A 72 0.75 -0.94 7.44
C ARG A 72 0.51 -1.31 8.91
N VAL A 73 -0.69 -1.75 9.28
CA VAL A 73 -0.99 -2.21 10.65
C VAL A 73 -0.24 -3.51 10.96
N TYR A 74 -0.23 -4.48 10.03
CA TYR A 74 0.59 -5.69 10.18
C TYR A 74 2.08 -5.37 10.36
N LYS A 75 2.61 -4.42 9.57
CA LYS A 75 4.00 -3.97 9.70
C LYS A 75 4.30 -3.35 11.07
N LYS A 76 3.36 -2.60 11.66
CA LYS A 76 3.52 -2.01 13.00
C LYS A 76 3.41 -3.02 14.14
N LYS A 77 2.56 -4.05 13.99
CA LYS A 77 2.33 -5.06 15.03
C LYS A 77 3.55 -5.96 15.29
N ALA A 78 4.48 -6.03 14.34
CA ALA A 78 5.82 -6.61 14.46
C ALA A 78 5.90 -7.98 15.16
N ASN A 79 5.45 -9.02 14.44
CA ASN A 79 5.98 -10.40 14.57
C ASN A 79 6.24 -10.92 13.15
N ALA A 80 7.39 -11.56 12.92
CA ALA A 80 7.85 -11.98 11.59
C ALA A 80 6.89 -12.95 10.87
N GLU A 81 6.08 -13.70 11.62
CA GLU A 81 5.05 -14.59 11.05
C GLU A 81 3.84 -13.79 10.51
N MET A 82 3.41 -12.75 11.21
CA MET A 82 2.28 -11.89 10.80
C MET A 82 2.62 -10.97 9.62
N PHE A 83 3.90 -10.85 9.29
CA PHE A 83 4.37 -10.07 8.16
C PHE A 83 4.02 -10.71 6.82
N GLN A 84 4.05 -12.04 6.72
CA GLN A 84 3.60 -12.76 5.52
C GLN A 84 2.09 -12.54 5.29
N ASP A 85 1.31 -12.50 6.37
CA ASP A 85 -0.11 -12.15 6.30
C ASP A 85 -0.32 -10.71 5.80
N GLY A 86 0.49 -9.76 6.26
CA GLY A 86 0.50 -8.39 5.76
C GLY A 86 0.83 -8.30 4.27
N LEU A 87 1.83 -9.06 3.81
CA LEU A 87 2.29 -9.07 2.42
C LEU A 87 1.19 -9.50 1.44
N LYS A 88 0.33 -10.44 1.84
CA LYS A 88 -0.85 -10.86 1.06
C LYS A 88 -1.74 -9.66 0.69
N TYR A 89 -2.00 -8.75 1.64
CA TYR A 89 -2.83 -7.57 1.38
C TYR A 89 -2.14 -6.57 0.46
N LEU A 90 -0.83 -6.41 0.57
CA LEU A 90 -0.05 -5.56 -0.32
C LEU A 90 -0.06 -6.08 -1.76
N LEU A 91 0.11 -7.39 -1.95
CA LEU A 91 0.01 -8.04 -3.26
C LEU A 91 -1.40 -7.91 -3.85
N GLN A 92 -2.44 -8.03 -3.02
CA GLN A 92 -3.81 -7.80 -3.46
C GLN A 92 -4.05 -6.33 -3.87
N ALA A 93 -3.45 -5.38 -3.16
CA ALA A 93 -3.53 -3.96 -3.50
C ALA A 93 -2.89 -3.69 -4.87
N ILE A 94 -1.71 -4.27 -5.11
CA ILE A 94 -1.01 -4.18 -6.41
C ILE A 94 -1.85 -4.81 -7.52
N SER A 95 -2.45 -5.98 -7.27
CA SER A 95 -3.33 -6.62 -8.26
C SER A 95 -4.52 -5.75 -8.64
N LEU A 96 -5.15 -5.09 -7.67
CA LEU A 96 -6.21 -4.11 -7.93
C LEU A 96 -5.69 -2.87 -8.67
N CYS A 97 -4.51 -2.37 -8.29
CA CYS A 97 -3.83 -1.27 -8.99
C CYS A 97 -3.60 -1.59 -10.46
N SER A 98 -3.12 -2.79 -10.79
CA SER A 98 -2.92 -3.20 -12.18
C SER A 98 -4.25 -3.37 -12.93
N LYS A 99 -5.30 -3.88 -12.26
CA LYS A 99 -6.62 -4.09 -12.86
C LYS A 99 -7.35 -2.78 -13.20
N TYR A 100 -7.27 -1.79 -12.32
CA TYR A 100 -7.95 -0.50 -12.43
C TYR A 100 -6.95 0.65 -12.61
N LYS A 101 -5.86 0.41 -13.35
CA LYS A 101 -4.73 1.34 -13.47
C LYS A 101 -5.11 2.75 -13.94
N ASP A 102 -6.16 2.86 -14.77
CA ASP A 102 -6.59 4.13 -15.36
C ASP A 102 -7.49 4.94 -14.39
N GLU A 103 -8.00 4.30 -13.34
CA GLU A 103 -8.86 4.93 -12.33
C GLU A 103 -8.11 5.22 -11.03
N ILE A 104 -6.94 4.62 -10.85
CA ILE A 104 -6.14 4.74 -9.64
C ILE A 104 -5.10 5.85 -9.82
N PRO A 105 -5.04 6.83 -8.90
CA PRO A 105 -4.05 7.88 -8.96
C PRO A 105 -2.63 7.30 -8.98
N LEU A 106 -1.76 7.90 -9.80
CA LEU A 106 -0.37 7.50 -9.94
C LEU A 106 0.37 7.43 -8.59
N GLU A 107 0.11 8.39 -7.69
CA GLU A 107 0.71 8.42 -6.36
C GLU A 107 0.41 7.15 -5.57
N GLN A 108 -0.84 6.68 -5.60
CA GLN A 108 -1.20 5.45 -4.91
C GLN A 108 -0.57 4.23 -5.58
N TYR A 109 -0.50 4.24 -6.92
CA TYR A 109 0.14 3.19 -7.69
C TYR A 109 1.64 3.07 -7.32
N LEU A 110 2.36 4.19 -7.27
CA LEU A 110 3.75 4.26 -6.84
C LEU A 110 3.89 3.76 -5.39
N GLN A 111 3.05 4.25 -4.48
CA GLN A 111 3.15 3.94 -3.06
C GLN A 111 3.06 2.44 -2.77
N VAL A 112 2.13 1.71 -3.41
CA VAL A 112 1.99 0.27 -3.16
C VAL A 112 3.13 -0.54 -3.78
N HIS A 113 3.63 -0.15 -4.95
CA HIS A 113 4.76 -0.82 -5.59
C HIS A 113 6.06 -0.57 -4.83
N PHE A 114 6.31 0.67 -4.41
CA PHE A 114 7.50 1.00 -3.63
C PHE A 114 7.47 0.28 -2.29
N ALA A 115 6.32 0.25 -1.59
CA ALA A 115 6.21 -0.51 -0.35
C ALA A 115 6.56 -2.00 -0.52
N LEU A 116 6.26 -2.62 -1.66
CA LEU A 116 6.67 -4.01 -1.93
C LEU A 116 8.16 -4.12 -2.29
N GLY A 117 8.68 -3.14 -3.03
CA GLY A 117 10.10 -3.05 -3.37
C GLY A 117 10.98 -2.88 -2.13
N ASP A 118 10.60 -1.98 -1.21
CA ASP A 118 11.25 -1.75 0.09
C ASP A 118 11.34 -3.05 0.86
N GLU A 119 10.27 -3.85 0.80
CA GLU A 119 10.15 -5.08 1.54
C GLU A 119 11.07 -6.18 1.00
N TYR A 120 11.16 -6.32 -0.32
CA TYR A 120 12.16 -7.20 -0.93
C TYR A 120 13.59 -6.69 -0.69
N PHE A 121 13.80 -5.38 -0.64
CA PHE A 121 15.10 -4.79 -0.36
C PHE A 121 15.56 -5.11 1.06
N LEU A 122 14.69 -4.96 2.05
CA LEU A 122 14.96 -5.30 3.46
C LEU A 122 15.23 -6.80 3.65
N GLN A 123 14.56 -7.67 2.88
CA GLN A 123 14.85 -9.11 2.85
C GLN A 123 16.17 -9.47 2.14
N GLY A 124 16.88 -8.49 1.58
CA GLY A 124 18.11 -8.71 0.80
C GLY A 124 17.87 -9.21 -0.62
N ASN A 125 16.61 -9.30 -1.08
CA ASN A 125 16.27 -9.69 -2.45
C ASN A 125 16.28 -8.48 -3.39
N ILE A 126 17.49 -7.95 -3.62
CA ILE A 126 17.72 -6.71 -4.36
C ILE A 126 17.18 -6.81 -5.81
N THR A 127 17.36 -7.96 -6.46
CA THR A 127 16.88 -8.17 -7.84
C THR A 127 15.37 -8.04 -7.94
N LYS A 128 14.62 -8.65 -7.01
CA LYS A 128 13.16 -8.49 -6.98
C LYS A 128 12.77 -7.05 -6.64
N ALA A 129 13.43 -6.42 -5.67
CA ALA A 129 13.15 -5.03 -5.31
C ALA A 129 13.26 -4.09 -6.53
N ILE A 130 14.37 -4.17 -7.27
CA ILE A 130 14.59 -3.39 -8.50
C ILE A 130 13.52 -3.70 -9.56
N SER A 131 13.14 -4.97 -9.74
CA SER A 131 12.10 -5.32 -10.71
C SER A 131 10.76 -4.69 -10.36
N ILE A 132 10.39 -4.66 -9.07
CA ILE A 132 9.15 -4.07 -8.59
C ILE A 132 9.17 -2.55 -8.74
N TYR A 133 10.28 -1.92 -8.36
CA TYR A 133 10.42 -0.46 -8.50
C TYR A 133 10.28 0.01 -9.94
N LYS A 134 10.70 -0.78 -10.93
CA LYS A 134 10.58 -0.44 -12.35
C LYS A 134 9.15 -0.46 -12.88
N ILE A 135 8.23 -1.19 -12.24
CA ILE A 135 6.87 -1.40 -12.76
C ILE A 135 6.15 -0.07 -13.01
N PRO A 136 6.05 0.86 -12.04
CA PRO A 136 5.42 2.16 -12.28
C PRO A 136 6.06 2.96 -13.42
N PHE A 137 7.40 2.99 -13.52
CA PHE A 137 8.13 3.70 -14.58
C PHE A 137 7.90 3.10 -15.98
N SER A 138 7.63 1.79 -16.06
CA SER A 138 7.24 1.15 -17.32
C SER A 138 5.75 1.29 -17.64
N THR A 139 4.92 1.56 -16.63
CA THR A 139 3.45 1.62 -16.78
C THR A 139 2.98 3.03 -17.13
N PHE A 140 3.65 4.05 -16.59
CA PHE A 140 3.30 5.45 -16.75
C PHE A 140 4.47 6.24 -17.36
N VAL A 141 4.13 7.26 -18.15
CA VAL A 141 5.11 8.27 -18.57
C VAL A 141 5.31 9.21 -17.38
N LEU A 142 6.39 8.99 -16.63
CA LEU A 142 6.71 9.76 -15.43
C LEU A 142 7.56 10.99 -15.77
N SER A 143 7.35 12.09 -15.05
CA SER A 143 8.22 13.26 -15.14
C SER A 143 9.58 12.99 -14.50
N THR A 144 10.57 13.82 -14.82
CA THR A 144 11.91 13.78 -14.21
C THR A 144 11.86 13.91 -12.69
N GLU A 145 10.96 14.73 -12.15
CA GLU A 145 10.78 14.89 -10.70
C GLU A 145 10.40 13.58 -9.98
N HIS A 146 9.57 12.74 -10.61
CA HIS A 146 9.22 11.42 -10.05
C HIS A 146 10.42 10.46 -10.04
N PHE A 147 11.33 10.62 -10.99
CA PHE A 147 12.55 9.83 -11.06
C PHE A 147 13.57 10.28 -10.01
N ASP A 148 13.74 11.59 -9.83
CA ASP A 148 14.65 12.16 -8.83
C ASP A 148 14.21 11.77 -7.41
N GLY A 149 12.92 11.92 -7.08
CA GLY A 149 12.41 11.50 -5.77
C GLY A 149 12.52 9.99 -5.53
N PHE A 150 12.49 9.17 -6.58
CA PHE A 150 12.74 7.73 -6.46
C PHE A 150 14.21 7.41 -6.18
N LEU A 151 15.15 8.11 -6.81
CA LEU A 151 16.57 7.94 -6.51
C LEU A 151 16.90 8.35 -5.08
N GLU A 152 16.29 9.43 -4.59
CA GLU A 152 16.40 9.86 -3.19
C GLU A 152 15.88 8.78 -2.24
N HIS A 153 14.67 8.24 -2.49
CA HIS A 153 14.10 7.14 -1.70
C HIS A 153 14.99 5.88 -1.66
N ILE A 154 15.60 5.50 -2.79
CA ILE A 154 16.55 4.37 -2.83
C ILE A 154 17.80 4.67 -2.00
N ASN A 155 18.33 5.89 -2.08
CA ASN A 155 19.51 6.28 -1.32
C ASN A 155 19.22 6.22 0.19
N ASP A 156 18.08 6.75 0.63
CA ASP A 156 17.64 6.70 2.03
C ASP A 156 17.53 5.26 2.56
N LEU A 157 16.97 4.35 1.75
CA LEU A 157 16.88 2.93 2.12
C LEU A 157 18.26 2.28 2.24
N TYR A 158 19.19 2.64 1.36
CA TYR A 158 20.56 2.13 1.40
C TYR A 158 21.29 2.60 2.66
N GLU A 159 21.19 3.88 3.01
CA GLU A 159 21.73 4.45 4.25
C GLU A 159 21.10 3.84 5.50
N TYR A 160 19.78 3.66 5.51
CA TYR A 160 19.04 3.01 6.59
C TYR A 160 19.52 1.57 6.83
N ARG A 161 19.70 0.79 5.76
CA ARG A 161 20.19 -0.59 5.88
C ARG A 161 21.62 -0.64 6.44
N ASN A 162 22.48 0.26 5.99
CA ASN A 162 23.88 0.29 6.43
C ASN A 162 24.03 0.75 7.89
N SER A 163 23.29 1.77 8.30
CA SER A 163 23.25 2.22 9.71
C SER A 163 22.71 1.14 10.65
N THR A 164 21.64 0.44 10.26
CA THR A 164 21.08 -0.66 11.05
C THR A 164 22.07 -1.83 11.18
N LYS A 165 22.79 -2.16 10.11
CA LYS A 165 23.83 -3.20 10.13
C LYS A 165 24.98 -2.83 11.07
N ASP A 166 25.41 -1.58 11.06
CA ASP A 166 26.48 -1.08 11.92
C ASP A 166 26.08 -1.08 13.41
N ILE A 167 24.83 -0.69 13.73
CA ILE A 167 24.28 -0.79 15.09
C ILE A 167 24.24 -2.24 15.56
N LEU A 168 23.73 -3.16 14.75
CA LEU A 168 23.66 -4.59 15.12
C LEU A 168 25.05 -5.20 15.34
N LEU A 169 26.04 -4.85 14.51
CA LEU A 169 27.42 -5.30 14.67
C LEU A 169 28.06 -4.77 15.97
N LYS A 170 27.87 -3.48 16.27
CA LYS A 170 28.36 -2.86 17.52
C LYS A 170 27.69 -3.47 18.76
N THR A 171 26.40 -3.78 18.66
CA THR A 171 25.65 -4.38 19.77
C THR A 171 26.06 -5.84 20.00
N ALA A 172 26.30 -6.59 18.91
CA ALA A 172 26.81 -7.97 19.00
C ALA A 172 28.26 -8.03 19.52
N ALA A 173 29.11 -7.06 19.16
CA ALA A 173 30.48 -6.96 19.66
C ALA A 173 30.56 -6.59 21.16
N ASN A 174 29.58 -5.85 21.68
CA ASN A 174 29.49 -5.51 23.11
C ASN A 174 28.81 -6.59 23.97
N ALA A 175 28.20 -7.60 23.33
CA ALA A 175 27.53 -8.71 24.00
C ALA A 175 28.40 -9.99 24.06
N ALA A 176 29.63 -9.95 23.51
CA ALA A 176 30.63 -11.00 23.52
C ALA A 176 31.80 -10.61 24.44
#